data_AF-V8GBD0-F1
#
_entry.id   AF-V8GBD0-F1
#
_cell.length_a   1.000
_cell.length_b   1.000
_cell.length_c   1.000
_cell.angle_alpha   90.00
_cell.angle_beta   90.00
_cell.angle_gamma   90.00
#
_symmetry.space_group_name_H-M   'P 1'
#
loop_
_entity.id
_entity.type
_entity.pdbx_description
1 polymer ?
#
loop_
_entity_poly.entity_id
_entity_poly.type
_entity_poly.pdbx_seq_one_letter_code
_entity_poly.pdbx_strand_id
1 'polypeptide(L)'
;MSKPNFMRIWNEFPDHMKYPTMKDLFTWQGGQAERNIYAKGFGANGNTCASRLSIAFNRGGWPINAAVAASVGARTLKTADGSHIIYNVEELGKYLAKRLGKSSKPDTTIPFDSEIKGKRGIIVFKVNWRNATGHIALFNGQTY
;
A
#
# COMPACT_ATOMS: atom_id res chain seq x y z
N MET A 1 -11.42 -6.19 15.84
CA MET A 1 -11.57 -5.41 14.58
C MET A 1 -11.84 -6.38 13.44
N SER A 2 -12.78 -6.06 12.55
CA SER A 2 -13.04 -6.88 11.35
C SER A 2 -11.93 -6.71 10.32
N LYS A 3 -11.50 -7.82 9.71
CA LYS A 3 -10.56 -7.81 8.59
C LYS A 3 -11.30 -7.34 7.32
N PRO A 4 -10.63 -6.63 6.40
CA PRO A 4 -11.29 -6.15 5.20
C PRO A 4 -11.62 -7.30 4.24
N ASN A 5 -12.60 -7.08 3.36
CA ASN A 5 -12.92 -8.01 2.30
C ASN A 5 -11.83 -7.96 1.22
N PHE A 6 -11.06 -9.04 1.11
CA PHE A 6 -9.94 -9.14 0.16
C PHE A 6 -10.35 -8.86 -1.29
N MET A 7 -11.48 -9.41 -1.75
CA MET A 7 -11.92 -9.25 -3.14
C MET A 7 -12.28 -7.80 -3.47
N ARG A 8 -12.86 -7.07 -2.52
CA ARG A 8 -13.14 -5.64 -2.72
C ARG A 8 -11.86 -4.83 -2.86
N ILE A 9 -10.85 -5.10 -2.02
CA ILE A 9 -9.56 -4.40 -2.13
C ILE A 9 -8.85 -4.79 -3.44
N TRP A 10 -8.85 -6.09 -3.78
CA TRP A 10 -8.23 -6.60 -5.00
C TRP A 10 -8.79 -5.92 -6.26
N ASN A 11 -10.11 -5.85 -6.38
CA ASN A 11 -10.77 -5.26 -7.54
C ASN A 11 -10.57 -3.74 -7.63
N GLU A 12 -10.26 -3.09 -6.51
CA GLU A 12 -10.02 -1.64 -6.44
C GLU A 12 -8.53 -1.28 -6.54
N PHE A 13 -7.65 -2.28 -6.70
CA PHE A 13 -6.23 -2.02 -6.83
C PHE A 13 -5.95 -1.24 -8.12
N PRO A 14 -5.30 -0.05 -8.06
CA PRO A 14 -5.09 0.76 -9.25
C PRO A 14 -4.27 0.03 -10.31
N ASP A 15 -4.82 -0.01 -11.52
CA ASP A 15 -4.21 -0.65 -12.69
C ASP A 15 -2.86 -0.01 -13.04
N HIS A 16 -1.84 -0.84 -13.28
CA HIS A 16 -0.47 -0.41 -13.58
C HIS A 16 -0.29 0.06 -15.03
N MET A 17 -1.11 -0.40 -15.97
CA MET A 17 -1.10 0.07 -17.35
C MET A 17 -1.82 1.42 -17.47
N LYS A 18 -2.91 1.61 -16.73
CA LYS A 18 -3.68 2.87 -16.74
C LYS A 18 -2.95 4.02 -16.03
N TYR A 19 -2.22 3.72 -14.96
CA TYR A 19 -1.49 4.73 -14.17
C TYR A 19 -0.02 4.32 -14.02
N PRO A 20 0.81 4.29 -15.06
CA PRO A 20 2.14 3.67 -15.00
C PRO A 20 3.12 4.36 -14.05
N THR A 21 2.96 5.67 -13.82
CA THR A 21 3.89 6.45 -12.99
C THR A 21 3.23 7.01 -11.73
N MET A 22 4.05 7.53 -10.81
CA MET A 22 3.53 8.29 -9.65
C MET A 22 2.79 9.54 -10.10
N LYS A 23 3.28 10.20 -11.16
CA LYS A 23 2.58 11.36 -11.75
C LYS A 23 1.17 10.99 -12.16
N ASP A 24 0.99 9.93 -12.95
CA ASP A 24 -0.33 9.52 -13.44
C ASP A 24 -1.27 9.16 -12.28
N LEU A 25 -0.76 8.38 -11.31
CA LEU A 25 -1.54 7.97 -10.15
C LEU A 25 -1.94 9.18 -9.28
N PHE A 26 -1.02 10.10 -9.03
CA PHE A 26 -1.27 11.24 -8.13
C PHE A 26 -2.10 12.33 -8.80
N THR A 27 -1.93 12.58 -10.09
CA THR A 27 -2.84 13.43 -10.87
C THR A 27 -4.26 12.85 -10.86
N TRP A 28 -4.41 11.53 -11.03
CA TRP A 28 -5.73 10.92 -10.93
C TRP A 28 -6.37 11.05 -9.54
N GLN A 29 -5.59 10.97 -8.46
CA GLN A 29 -6.09 11.14 -7.10
C GLN A 29 -6.34 12.62 -6.71
N GLY A 30 -5.65 13.56 -7.36
CA GLY A 30 -5.77 14.99 -7.10
C GLY A 30 -5.36 15.41 -5.69
N GLY A 31 -5.75 16.62 -5.30
CA GLY A 31 -5.58 17.13 -3.93
C GLY A 31 -4.11 17.32 -3.54
N GLN A 32 -3.75 16.96 -2.30
CA GLN A 32 -2.36 17.02 -1.85
C GLN A 32 -1.47 16.00 -2.56
N ALA A 33 -2.01 14.87 -3.03
CA ALA A 33 -1.23 13.90 -3.78
C ALA A 33 -0.64 14.55 -5.04
N GLU A 34 -1.50 15.14 -5.87
CA GLU A 34 -1.09 15.83 -7.10
C GLU A 34 -0.11 16.99 -6.83
N ARG A 35 -0.38 17.83 -5.83
CA ARG A 35 0.48 18.97 -5.50
C ARG A 35 1.89 18.58 -5.05
N ASN A 36 2.09 17.36 -4.58
CA ASN A 36 3.38 16.89 -4.06
C ASN A 36 4.19 16.05 -5.06
N ILE A 37 3.72 15.83 -6.30
CA ILE A 37 4.42 15.01 -7.31
C ILE A 37 5.90 15.42 -7.47
N TYR A 38 6.18 16.73 -7.43
CA TYR A 38 7.52 17.30 -7.64
C TYR A 38 8.20 17.77 -6.35
N ALA A 39 7.62 17.49 -5.18
CA ALA A 39 8.22 17.86 -3.90
C ALA A 39 9.48 17.01 -3.65
N LYS A 40 10.44 17.56 -2.89
CA LYS A 40 11.67 16.84 -2.52
C LYS A 40 11.32 15.54 -1.78
N GLY A 41 11.91 14.42 -2.23
CA GLY A 41 11.61 13.08 -1.72
C GLY A 41 10.45 12.37 -2.44
N PHE A 42 9.74 13.08 -3.32
CA PHE A 42 8.87 12.53 -4.33
C PHE A 42 9.53 12.65 -5.72
N GLY A 43 8.83 12.18 -6.74
CA GLY A 43 9.19 12.38 -8.13
C GLY A 43 8.14 11.75 -9.05
N ALA A 44 8.04 12.23 -10.28
CA ALA A 44 7.08 11.72 -11.26
C ALA A 44 7.16 10.19 -11.44
N ASN A 45 8.35 9.60 -11.26
CA ASN A 45 8.63 8.16 -11.34
C ASN A 45 8.88 7.52 -9.97
N GLY A 46 8.39 8.13 -8.89
CA GLY A 46 8.55 7.64 -7.53
C GLY A 46 7.82 6.32 -7.28
N ASN A 47 8.11 5.69 -6.14
CA ASN A 47 7.49 4.43 -5.76
C ASN A 47 5.99 4.61 -5.45
N THR A 48 5.12 3.86 -6.15
CA THR A 48 3.66 3.95 -5.99
C THR A 48 3.05 2.83 -5.14
N CYS A 49 3.82 1.83 -4.69
CA CYS A 49 3.22 0.62 -4.09
C CYS A 49 2.38 0.93 -2.84
N ALA A 50 2.88 1.76 -1.93
CA ALA A 50 2.15 2.12 -0.72
C ALA A 50 0.89 2.94 -1.03
N SER A 51 1.00 3.88 -1.97
CA SER A 51 -0.12 4.72 -2.39
C SER A 51 -1.22 3.90 -3.07
N ARG A 52 -0.85 2.97 -3.98
CA ARG A 52 -1.81 2.08 -4.64
C ARG A 52 -2.58 1.24 -3.65
N LEU A 53 -1.86 0.64 -2.70
CA LEU A 53 -2.50 -0.20 -1.70
C LEU A 53 -3.40 0.64 -0.77
N SER A 54 -2.99 1.87 -0.42
CA SER A 54 -3.84 2.81 0.31
C SER A 54 -5.13 3.16 -0.44
N ILE A 55 -5.05 3.42 -1.75
CA ILE A 55 -6.20 3.70 -2.62
C ILE A 55 -7.13 2.47 -2.68
N ALA A 56 -6.57 1.28 -2.86
CA ALA A 56 -7.30 0.02 -2.88
C ALA A 56 -8.07 -0.20 -1.56
N PHE A 57 -7.44 0.10 -0.41
CA PHE A 57 -8.11 0.04 0.89
C PHE A 57 -9.24 1.06 1.03
N ASN A 58 -9.01 2.31 0.62
CA ASN A 58 -10.02 3.37 0.66
C ASN A 58 -11.28 2.99 -0.11
N ARG A 59 -11.10 2.52 -1.35
CA ARG A 59 -12.22 2.16 -2.24
C ARG A 59 -12.82 0.80 -1.93
N GLY A 60 -12.01 -0.13 -1.42
CA GLY A 60 -12.43 -1.45 -0.97
C GLY A 60 -13.29 -1.45 0.30
N GLY A 61 -13.62 -0.28 0.84
CA GLY A 61 -14.47 -0.13 2.04
C GLY A 61 -13.72 -0.26 3.36
N TRP A 62 -12.40 -0.08 3.37
CA TRP A 62 -11.58 -0.14 4.57
C TRP A 62 -10.57 1.02 4.62
N PRO A 63 -11.06 2.28 4.74
CA PRO A 63 -10.22 3.45 4.52
C PRO A 63 -9.08 3.60 5.51
N ILE A 64 -8.01 4.25 5.03
CA ILE A 64 -6.88 4.68 5.85
C ILE A 64 -7.39 5.61 6.94
N ASN A 65 -7.23 5.18 8.18
CA ASN A 65 -7.57 5.99 9.34
C ASN A 65 -6.36 6.86 9.71
N ALA A 66 -6.49 8.16 9.52
CA ALA A 66 -5.41 9.13 9.76
C ALA A 66 -4.94 9.13 11.22
N ALA A 67 -5.82 8.95 12.20
CA ALA A 67 -5.43 8.90 13.61
C ALA A 67 -4.58 7.65 13.91
N VAL A 68 -4.94 6.50 13.33
CA VAL A 68 -4.12 5.28 13.47
C VAL A 68 -2.78 5.42 12.74
N ALA A 69 -2.77 6.01 11.54
CA ALA A 69 -1.54 6.31 10.81
C ALA A 69 -0.60 7.21 11.64
N ALA A 70 -1.12 8.30 12.20
CA ALA A 70 -0.37 9.19 13.08
C ALA A 70 0.19 8.47 14.32
N SER A 71 -0.60 7.56 14.93
CA SER A 71 -0.17 6.80 16.12
C SER A 71 1.05 5.89 15.89
N VAL A 72 1.38 5.58 14.63
CA VAL A 72 2.55 4.79 14.25
C VAL A 72 3.60 5.61 13.48
N GLY A 73 3.45 6.94 13.45
CA GLY A 73 4.33 7.85 12.72
C GLY A 73 4.23 7.75 11.20
N ALA A 74 3.15 7.17 10.67
CA ALA A 74 2.92 7.10 9.23
C ALA A 74 2.37 8.43 8.70
N ARG A 75 3.01 8.96 7.66
CA ARG A 75 2.60 10.19 6.99
C ARG A 75 1.54 9.87 5.94
N THR A 76 0.63 10.81 5.75
CA THR A 76 -0.44 10.70 4.76
C THR A 76 -0.54 11.93 3.89
N LEU A 77 -0.97 11.76 2.65
CA LEU A 77 -1.47 12.84 1.79
C LEU A 77 -2.99 12.74 1.70
N LYS A 78 -3.66 13.90 1.70
CA LYS A 78 -5.11 13.98 1.46
C LYS A 78 -5.40 14.13 -0.03
N THR A 79 -6.16 13.20 -0.61
CA THR A 79 -6.58 13.22 -2.02
C THR A 79 -7.73 14.21 -2.25
N ALA A 80 -8.13 14.41 -3.50
CA ALA A 80 -9.22 15.36 -3.85
C ALA A 80 -10.57 14.98 -3.21
N ASP A 81 -10.86 13.68 -3.10
CA ASP A 81 -12.06 13.16 -2.43
C ASP A 81 -11.99 13.22 -0.89
N GLY A 82 -10.88 13.71 -0.35
CA GLY A 82 -10.65 13.85 1.08
C GLY A 82 -10.17 12.58 1.78
N SER A 83 -9.99 11.46 1.06
CA SER A 83 -9.38 10.26 1.62
C SER A 83 -7.88 10.46 1.90
N HIS A 84 -7.34 9.64 2.80
CA HIS A 84 -5.93 9.67 3.16
C HIS A 84 -5.19 8.54 2.47
N ILE A 85 -3.99 8.80 1.95
CA ILE A 85 -3.10 7.77 1.41
C ILE A 85 -1.76 7.78 2.14
N ILE A 86 -1.27 6.62 2.54
CA ILE A 86 0.12 6.43 3.02
C ILE A 86 0.98 6.14 1.78
N TYR A 87 2.06 6.89 1.61
CA TYR A 87 2.90 6.83 0.40
C TYR A 87 4.27 6.20 0.63
N ASN A 88 4.65 5.95 1.88
CA ASN A 88 5.89 5.26 2.23
C ASN A 88 5.63 3.80 2.62
N VAL A 89 6.44 2.88 2.08
CA VAL A 89 6.26 1.42 2.23
C VAL A 89 6.44 0.96 3.67
N GLU A 90 7.49 1.45 4.34
CA GLU A 90 7.79 1.08 5.73
C GLU A 90 6.68 1.57 6.67
N GLU A 91 6.23 2.80 6.46
CA GLU A 91 5.13 3.41 7.22
C GLU A 91 3.81 2.66 7.01
N LEU A 92 3.51 2.24 5.78
CA LEU A 92 2.34 1.41 5.50
C LEU A 92 2.44 0.05 6.20
N GLY A 93 3.62 -0.57 6.22
CA GLY A 93 3.85 -1.81 6.98
C GLY A 93 3.54 -1.65 8.47
N LYS A 94 4.01 -0.57 9.10
CA LYS A 94 3.70 -0.23 10.51
C LYS A 94 2.20 -0.05 10.74
N TYR A 95 1.53 0.68 9.85
CA TYR A 95 0.08 0.90 9.90
C TYR A 95 -0.71 -0.41 9.81
N LEU A 96 -0.36 -1.28 8.87
CA LEU A 96 -1.02 -2.57 8.68
C LEU A 96 -0.83 -3.48 9.89
N ALA A 97 0.37 -3.54 10.46
CA ALA A 97 0.64 -4.30 11.67
C ALA A 97 -0.20 -3.79 12.87
N LYS A 98 -0.41 -2.48 12.98
CA LYS A 98 -1.27 -1.89 14.02
C LYS A 98 -2.75 -2.20 13.80
N ARG A 99 -3.24 -2.20 12.56
CA ARG A 99 -4.66 -2.41 12.22
C ARG A 99 -5.08 -3.88 12.18
N LEU A 100 -4.24 -4.76 11.66
CA LEU A 100 -4.55 -6.17 11.43
C LEU A 100 -3.91 -7.11 12.47
N GLY A 101 -3.04 -6.57 13.32
CA GLY A 101 -2.17 -7.36 14.19
C GLY A 101 -0.90 -7.81 13.47
N LYS A 102 0.03 -8.40 14.23
CA LYS A 102 1.23 -9.02 13.64
C LYS A 102 0.82 -10.17 12.72
N SER A 103 1.57 -10.35 11.63
CA SER A 103 1.34 -11.48 10.72
C SER A 103 1.42 -12.80 11.50
N SER A 104 0.44 -13.68 11.28
CA SER A 104 0.36 -14.95 12.01
C SER A 104 1.40 -15.98 11.55
N LYS A 105 1.97 -15.85 10.34
CA LYS A 105 2.99 -16.73 9.68
C LYS A 105 3.53 -16.03 8.41
N PRO A 106 4.65 -16.45 7.81
CA PRO A 106 5.98 -16.72 8.35
C PRO A 106 6.95 -15.55 8.05
N ASP A 107 7.87 -15.28 8.98
CA ASP A 107 9.08 -14.47 8.74
C ASP A 107 10.12 -15.43 8.14
N THR A 108 9.94 -15.81 6.88
CA THR A 108 10.75 -16.82 6.16
C THR A 108 11.57 -16.15 5.07
N THR A 109 12.71 -16.76 4.74
CA THR A 109 13.55 -16.38 3.60
C THR A 109 13.31 -17.35 2.44
N ILE A 110 13.62 -16.93 1.21
CA ILE A 110 13.45 -17.76 0.00
C ILE A 110 14.06 -19.16 0.21
N PRO A 111 13.37 -20.25 -0.19
CA PRO A 111 12.08 -20.31 -0.90
C PRO A 111 10.85 -20.33 0.02
N PHE A 112 9.78 -19.60 -0.34
CA PHE A 112 8.55 -19.48 0.47
C PHE A 112 7.24 -19.86 -0.27
N ASP A 113 7.30 -20.27 -1.53
CA ASP A 113 6.12 -20.50 -2.38
C ASP A 113 5.16 -21.56 -1.81
N SER A 114 5.70 -22.64 -1.25
CA SER A 114 4.92 -23.69 -0.58
C SER A 114 4.20 -23.16 0.66
N GLU A 115 4.81 -22.21 1.37
CA GLU A 115 4.27 -21.62 2.59
C GLU A 115 3.11 -20.65 2.34
N ILE A 116 3.09 -20.01 1.16
CA ILE A 116 2.03 -19.07 0.77
C ILE A 116 0.96 -19.71 -0.12
N LYS A 117 1.19 -20.91 -0.67
CA LYS A 117 0.24 -21.61 -1.53
C LYS A 117 -1.17 -21.69 -0.92
N GLY A 118 -2.16 -21.29 -1.71
CA GLY A 118 -3.58 -21.30 -1.30
C GLY A 118 -3.97 -20.21 -0.29
N LYS A 119 -3.04 -19.37 0.16
CA LYS A 119 -3.33 -18.22 1.03
C LYS A 119 -3.63 -16.98 0.18
N ARG A 120 -4.45 -16.10 0.73
CA ARG A 120 -4.76 -14.79 0.14
C ARG A 120 -4.63 -13.70 1.19
N GLY A 121 -4.24 -12.52 0.78
CA GLY A 121 -4.15 -11.38 1.69
C GLY A 121 -3.07 -10.40 1.26
N ILE A 122 -2.39 -9.84 2.26
CA ILE A 122 -1.30 -8.88 2.05
C ILE A 122 0.01 -9.63 2.25
N ILE A 123 0.94 -9.46 1.32
CA ILE A 123 2.30 -9.96 1.42
C ILE A 123 3.27 -8.78 1.58
N VAL A 124 4.24 -8.95 2.48
CA VAL A 124 5.26 -7.94 2.78
C VAL A 124 6.62 -8.55 2.52
N PHE A 125 7.33 -8.01 1.54
CA PHE A 125 8.71 -8.34 1.24
C PHE A 125 9.62 -7.32 1.91
N LYS A 126 10.58 -7.77 2.72
CA LYS A 126 11.65 -6.93 3.25
C LYS A 126 12.90 -7.18 2.41
N VAL A 127 13.29 -6.21 1.60
CA VAL A 127 14.40 -6.35 0.66
C VAL A 127 15.25 -5.09 0.70
N ASN A 128 16.57 -5.24 0.72
CA ASN A 128 17.48 -4.11 0.73
C ASN A 128 17.71 -3.59 -0.71
N TRP A 129 16.74 -2.88 -1.28
CA TRP A 129 16.89 -2.21 -2.58
C TRP A 129 17.43 -0.79 -2.40
N ARG A 130 18.17 -0.30 -3.40
CA ARG A 130 18.76 1.05 -3.39
C ARG A 130 17.74 2.16 -3.08
N ASN A 131 16.49 1.99 -3.50
CA ASN A 131 15.44 3.00 -3.39
C ASN A 131 14.21 2.53 -2.56
N ALA A 132 14.28 1.37 -1.91
CA ALA A 132 13.21 0.87 -1.05
C ALA A 132 13.71 -0.22 -0.08
N THR A 133 13.18 -0.20 1.13
CA THR A 133 13.46 -1.21 2.17
C THR A 133 12.58 -2.46 2.04
N GLY A 134 11.73 -2.52 1.01
CA GLY A 134 10.83 -3.63 0.75
C GLY A 134 9.74 -3.33 -0.28
N HIS A 135 8.79 -4.26 -0.37
CA HIS A 135 7.59 -4.18 -1.21
C HIS A 135 6.38 -4.72 -0.45
N ILE A 136 5.20 -4.13 -0.65
CA ILE A 136 3.95 -4.63 -0.09
C ILE A 136 2.95 -4.76 -1.22
N ALA A 137 2.37 -5.95 -1.36
CA ALA A 137 1.41 -6.28 -2.41
C ALA A 137 0.20 -7.03 -1.85
N LEU A 138 -0.85 -7.13 -2.66
CA LEU A 138 -1.89 -8.12 -2.44
C LEU A 138 -1.44 -9.44 -3.07
N PHE A 139 -1.83 -10.56 -2.49
CA PHE A 139 -1.57 -11.88 -3.05
C PHE A 139 -2.87 -12.68 -3.07
N ASN A 140 -3.25 -13.20 -4.24
CA ASN A 140 -4.50 -13.94 -4.43
C ASN A 140 -4.35 -15.48 -4.36
N GLY A 141 -3.15 -15.98 -4.03
CA GLY A 141 -2.82 -17.41 -4.02
C GLY A 141 -2.11 -17.89 -5.29
N GLN A 142 -1.99 -17.04 -6.32
CA GLN A 142 -1.33 -17.34 -7.59
C GLN A 142 -0.42 -16.18 -8.03
N THR A 143 -0.93 -14.95 -7.98
CA THR A 143 -0.24 -13.73 -8.41
C THR A 143 -0.29 -12.64 -7.34
N TYR A 144 0.68 -11.73 -7.43
CA TYR A 144 0.80 -10.53 -6.61
C TYR A 144 1.03 -9.30 -7.49
#